data_AF-A0A2M8BLF6-F1
#
_entry.id   AF-A0A2M8BLF6-F1
#
_cell.length_a   1.000
_cell.length_b   1.000
_cell.length_c   1.000
_cell.angle_alpha   90.00
_cell.angle_beta   90.00
_cell.angle_gamma   90.00
#
_symmetry.space_group_name_H-M   'P 1'
#
loop_
_entity.id
_entity.type
_entity.pdbx_description
1 polymer ?
#
loop_
_entity_poly.entity_id
_entity_poly.type
_entity_poly.pdbx_seq_one_letter_code
_entity_poly.pdbx_strand_id
1 'polypeptide(L)'
;MTMNDSPLKFDCTACGRCCESWTVGPVSKGEADRLGEFRRLLSDQYPRLAAHETTQTLWTEEGWTLTLNFPGGRCLFLGEDRLCIVHKEYGFDAKPAICRRFPLAAVTAEGELREGIRPLSYGLAGSYQAGSPVDLDSVELRDDRRAAVISARFELEPELQQALIEQERELMAWLPEPKLSFAELLSRLAGAAPTTQRVLPPLFLSDVAKRLSVLPKLWKRPQNTESQFEALLQDLYALLAALPSWALAPSHLELPEAQRHYLMFSLLQLVRIRDLLHYPSVRIAVFGLALGALVARGAPDSPSTDALFAERFVTWGRFFTERKMVSVFPDYETLEGLFQQLRESTSSGS
;
A
#
# COMPACT_ATOMS: atom_id res chain seq x y z
N MET A 1 0.72 -23.20 -9.75
CA MET A 1 0.37 -22.65 -8.43
C MET A 1 -0.15 -21.24 -8.66
N THR A 2 -1.36 -20.93 -8.23
CA THR A 2 -1.90 -19.56 -8.40
C THR A 2 -1.28 -18.65 -7.33
N MET A 3 -1.35 -17.32 -7.50
CA MET A 3 -0.93 -16.37 -6.46
C MET A 3 -1.71 -16.57 -5.13
N ASN A 4 -2.89 -17.22 -5.17
CA ASN A 4 -3.66 -17.53 -3.98
C ASN A 4 -3.10 -18.70 -3.17
N ASP A 5 -2.47 -19.69 -3.83
CA ASP A 5 -2.03 -20.93 -3.19
C ASP A 5 -0.57 -20.89 -2.74
N SER A 6 0.15 -19.81 -3.07
CA SER A 6 1.57 -19.68 -2.75
C SER A 6 1.77 -19.18 -1.32
N PRO A 7 2.68 -19.79 -0.54
CA PRO A 7 2.98 -19.30 0.79
C PRO A 7 3.44 -17.85 0.70
N LEU A 8 2.94 -17.01 1.60
CA LEU A 8 3.39 -15.64 1.73
C LEU A 8 4.88 -15.64 2.10
N LYS A 9 5.66 -14.79 1.44
CA LYS A 9 7.11 -14.70 1.66
C LYS A 9 7.50 -13.26 1.96
N PHE A 10 8.39 -13.10 2.93
CA PHE A 10 8.95 -11.79 3.26
C PHE A 10 10.23 -11.95 4.08
N ASP A 11 11.23 -11.13 3.75
CA ASP A 11 12.40 -10.91 4.59
C ASP A 11 12.62 -9.40 4.77
N CYS A 12 13.01 -9.00 5.99
CA CYS A 12 13.40 -7.62 6.23
C CYS A 12 14.75 -7.35 5.54
N THR A 13 14.75 -6.49 4.52
CA THR A 13 15.95 -6.12 3.75
C THR A 13 16.84 -5.08 4.43
N ALA A 14 16.59 -4.76 5.71
CA ALA A 14 17.35 -3.75 6.46
C ALA A 14 17.44 -2.36 5.79
N CYS A 15 16.46 -2.00 4.94
CA CYS A 15 16.50 -0.74 4.19
C CYS A 15 16.24 0.51 5.06
N GLY A 16 15.84 0.36 6.33
CA GLY A 16 15.50 1.45 7.25
C GLY A 16 14.18 2.17 6.98
N ARG A 17 13.67 2.12 5.74
CA ARG A 17 12.55 2.98 5.30
C ARG A 17 11.23 2.75 6.03
N CYS A 18 10.91 1.50 6.39
CA CYS A 18 9.71 1.23 7.19
C CYS A 18 9.84 1.74 8.63
N CYS A 19 11.07 1.89 9.14
CA CYS A 19 11.34 2.50 10.44
C CYS A 19 11.32 4.04 10.39
N GLU A 20 11.14 4.66 9.22
CA GLU A 20 11.12 6.12 9.01
C GLU A 20 9.72 6.64 8.64
N SER A 21 8.72 5.76 8.54
CA SER A 21 7.49 6.10 7.84
C SER A 21 6.19 5.64 8.50
N TRP A 22 6.26 4.79 9.52
CA TRP A 22 5.08 4.21 10.15
C TRP A 22 5.10 4.48 11.64
N THR A 23 3.95 4.86 12.20
CA THR A 23 3.72 4.63 13.62
C THR A 23 3.67 3.12 13.86
N VAL A 24 4.50 2.63 14.77
CA VAL A 24 4.56 1.20 15.09
C VAL A 24 3.95 0.97 16.46
N GLY A 25 2.81 0.29 16.47
CA GLY A 25 2.07 -0.10 17.67
C GLY A 25 0.75 -0.80 17.29
N PRO A 26 -0.08 -1.18 18.27
CA PRO A 26 0.14 -1.04 19.70
C PRO A 26 1.33 -1.88 20.22
N VAL A 27 1.95 -1.42 21.30
CA VAL A 27 3.00 -2.14 22.03
C VAL A 27 2.46 -2.48 23.41
N SER A 28 2.57 -3.74 23.83
CA SER A 28 2.12 -4.11 25.18
C SER A 28 2.99 -3.48 26.25
N LYS A 29 2.46 -3.33 27.48
CA LYS A 29 3.23 -2.78 28.60
C LYS A 29 4.53 -3.57 28.85
N GLY A 30 4.46 -4.90 28.84
CA GLY A 30 5.65 -5.75 29.04
C GLY A 30 6.69 -5.58 27.92
N GLU A 31 6.28 -5.38 26.67
CA GLU A 31 7.20 -5.04 25.59
C GLU A 31 7.79 -3.63 25.76
N ALA A 32 6.99 -2.65 26.20
CA ALA A 32 7.47 -1.30 26.49
C ALA A 32 8.53 -1.30 27.61
N ASP A 33 8.30 -2.06 28.68
CA ASP A 33 9.24 -2.24 29.78
C ASP A 33 10.55 -2.88 29.28
N ARG A 34 10.46 -3.94 28.46
CA ARG A 34 11.63 -4.59 27.85
C ARG A 34 12.42 -3.64 26.95
N LEU A 35 11.72 -2.84 26.14
CA LEU A 35 12.36 -1.83 25.30
C LEU A 35 13.06 -0.76 26.14
N GLY A 36 12.46 -0.34 27.27
CA GLY A 36 13.07 0.56 28.25
C GLY A 36 14.36 -0.01 28.84
N GLU A 37 14.40 -1.32 29.10
CA GLU A 37 15.62 -2.00 29.54
C GLU A 37 16.70 -1.98 28.44
N PHE A 38 16.35 -2.30 27.18
CA PHE A 38 17.31 -2.20 26.08
C PHE A 38 17.84 -0.78 25.91
N ARG A 39 16.97 0.24 26.01
CA ARG A 39 17.40 1.65 26.02
C ARG A 39 18.44 1.88 27.10
N ARG A 40 18.19 1.47 28.34
CA ARG A 40 19.12 1.67 29.46
C ARG A 40 20.46 0.97 29.23
N LEU A 41 20.45 -0.29 28.79
CA LEU A 41 21.66 -1.08 28.57
C LEU A 41 22.51 -0.57 27.41
N LEU A 42 21.87 0.03 26.40
CA LEU A 42 22.53 0.45 25.17
C LEU A 42 22.79 1.96 25.09
N SER A 43 22.41 2.75 26.09
CA SER A 43 22.50 4.22 26.05
C SER A 43 23.93 4.75 25.93
N ASP A 44 24.91 4.06 26.53
CA ASP A 44 26.33 4.46 26.45
C ASP A 44 26.90 4.29 25.04
N GLN A 45 26.49 3.21 24.35
CA GLN A 45 26.93 2.90 22.99
C GLN A 45 26.13 3.67 21.93
N TYR A 46 24.86 3.97 22.20
CA TYR A 46 23.95 4.67 21.31
C TYR A 46 23.32 5.88 22.01
N PRO A 47 24.01 7.04 22.05
CA PRO A 47 23.58 8.22 22.82
C PRO A 47 22.16 8.72 22.51
N ARG A 48 21.66 8.48 21.29
CA ARG A 48 20.28 8.80 20.90
C ARG A 48 19.24 8.10 21.78
N LEU A 49 19.52 6.88 22.23
CA LEU A 49 18.63 6.12 23.11
C LEU A 49 18.46 6.83 24.47
N ALA A 50 19.50 7.50 24.97
CA ALA A 50 19.41 8.26 26.22
C ALA A 50 18.46 9.46 26.10
N ALA A 51 18.43 10.12 24.94
CA ALA A 51 17.76 11.40 24.72
C ALA A 51 16.21 11.33 24.64
N HIS A 52 15.64 10.14 24.44
CA HIS A 52 14.20 9.99 24.21
C HIS A 52 13.63 8.74 24.89
N GLU A 53 12.36 8.80 25.26
CA GLU A 53 11.60 7.63 25.69
C GLU A 53 11.39 6.64 24.54
N THR A 54 11.32 5.34 24.85
CA THR A 54 11.16 4.26 23.85
C THR A 54 9.78 4.21 23.24
N THR A 55 8.78 4.63 24.00
CA THR A 55 7.37 4.64 23.61
C THR A 55 6.73 6.00 23.83
N GLN A 56 5.62 6.24 23.13
CA GLN A 56 4.76 7.39 23.30
C GLN A 56 3.29 6.95 23.32
N THR A 57 2.44 7.74 23.97
CA THR A 57 1.00 7.47 23.99
C THR A 57 0.32 8.13 22.80
N LEU A 58 -0.49 7.37 22.06
CA LEU A 58 -1.30 7.87 20.95
C LEU A 58 -2.78 7.66 21.27
N TRP A 59 -3.62 8.67 21.05
CA TRP A 59 -5.07 8.51 21.12
C TRP A 59 -5.57 7.89 19.81
N THR A 60 -6.31 6.80 19.93
CA THR A 60 -7.00 6.12 18.82
C THR A 60 -8.50 6.16 19.06
N GLU A 61 -9.28 5.69 18.09
CA GLU A 61 -10.74 5.52 18.26
C GLU A 61 -11.08 4.55 19.42
N GLU A 62 -10.14 3.71 19.83
CA GLU A 62 -10.26 2.75 20.94
C GLU A 62 -9.68 3.26 22.27
N GLY A 63 -9.20 4.50 22.29
CA GLY A 63 -8.58 5.15 23.44
C GLY A 63 -7.06 5.23 23.34
N TRP A 64 -6.41 5.47 24.49
CA TRP A 64 -4.96 5.61 24.58
C TRP A 64 -4.25 4.28 24.34
N THR A 65 -3.24 4.29 23.46
CA THR A 65 -2.36 3.15 23.22
C THR A 65 -0.89 3.54 23.26
N LEU A 66 -0.01 2.58 23.57
CA LEU A 66 1.43 2.77 23.51
C LEU A 66 1.94 2.42 22.11
N THR A 67 2.75 3.31 21.55
CA THR A 67 3.42 3.12 20.26
C THR A 67 4.92 3.36 20.43
N LEU A 68 5.75 2.82 19.55
CA LEU A 68 7.17 3.16 19.52
C LEU A 68 7.34 4.66 19.26
N ASN A 69 8.39 5.23 19.83
CA ASN A 69 8.73 6.64 19.63
C ASN A 69 9.52 6.85 18.33
N PHE A 70 9.19 7.92 17.60
CA PHE A 70 9.80 8.31 16.33
C PHE A 70 10.35 9.74 16.41
N PRO A 71 11.35 10.03 17.27
CA PRO A 71 11.88 11.38 17.41
C PRO A 71 12.50 11.85 16.09
N GLY A 72 12.04 12.99 15.59
CA GLY A 72 12.41 13.48 14.25
C GLY A 72 11.99 12.50 13.15
N GLY A 73 10.82 11.85 13.31
CA GLY A 73 10.14 10.98 12.35
C GLY A 73 10.88 9.71 11.94
N ARG A 74 11.81 9.21 12.75
CA ARG A 74 12.41 7.88 12.59
C ARG A 74 12.43 7.14 13.91
N CYS A 75 12.24 5.82 13.86
CA CYS A 75 12.19 4.97 15.03
C CYS A 75 13.43 5.18 15.90
N LEU A 76 13.23 5.31 17.21
CA LEU A 76 14.33 5.49 18.16
C LEU A 76 15.42 4.40 18.04
N PHE A 77 15.02 3.17 17.75
CA PHE A 77 15.92 2.02 17.61
C PHE A 77 16.51 1.85 16.20
N LEU A 78 16.26 2.75 15.25
CA LEU A 78 16.89 2.70 13.94
C LEU A 78 18.33 3.23 14.05
N GLY A 79 19.32 2.38 13.81
CA GLY A 79 20.73 2.73 13.76
C GLY A 79 21.12 3.57 12.54
N GLU A 80 22.34 4.10 12.53
CA GLU A 80 22.89 4.84 11.38
C GLU A 80 23.14 3.95 10.17
N ASP A 81 23.39 2.67 10.42
CA ASP A 81 23.53 1.61 9.42
C ASP A 81 22.19 1.10 8.86
N ARG A 82 21.07 1.75 9.21
CA ARG A 82 19.69 1.39 8.85
C ARG A 82 19.22 0.03 9.41
N LEU A 83 19.99 -0.56 10.31
CA LEU A 83 19.58 -1.75 11.07
C LEU A 83 18.89 -1.35 12.37
N CYS A 84 17.98 -2.19 12.84
CA CYS A 84 17.42 -2.03 14.17
C CYS A 84 18.50 -2.36 15.20
N ILE A 85 18.80 -1.42 16.09
CA ILE A 85 19.80 -1.58 17.15
C ILE A 85 19.50 -2.82 18.01
N VAL A 86 18.23 -3.03 18.39
CA VAL A 86 17.82 -4.20 19.18
C VAL A 86 18.10 -5.51 18.43
N HIS A 87 17.84 -5.54 17.13
CA HIS A 87 18.14 -6.70 16.30
C HIS A 87 19.66 -6.92 16.20
N LYS A 88 20.42 -5.85 15.97
CA LYS A 88 21.87 -5.90 15.83
C LYS A 88 22.54 -6.48 17.07
N GLU A 89 22.15 -6.02 18.25
CA GLU A 89 22.80 -6.37 19.52
C GLU A 89 22.24 -7.65 20.15
N TYR A 90 20.94 -7.94 19.96
CA TYR A 90 20.25 -9.03 20.67
C TYR A 90 19.50 -10.03 19.77
N GLY A 91 19.61 -9.90 18.44
CA GLY A 91 18.98 -10.81 17.48
C GLY A 91 17.52 -10.48 17.13
N PHE A 92 16.99 -11.16 16.11
CA PHE A 92 15.66 -10.87 15.56
C PHE A 92 14.54 -11.03 16.62
N ASP A 93 14.65 -12.05 17.47
CA ASP A 93 13.67 -12.36 18.52
C ASP A 93 13.64 -11.30 19.64
N ALA A 94 14.68 -10.48 19.76
CA ALA A 94 14.69 -9.35 20.67
C ALA A 94 13.85 -8.15 20.18
N LYS A 95 13.47 -8.11 18.90
CA LYS A 95 12.55 -7.07 18.41
C LYS A 95 11.16 -7.22 19.07
N PRO A 96 10.38 -6.13 19.20
CA PRO A 96 8.96 -6.23 19.59
C PRO A 96 8.17 -7.13 18.64
N ALA A 97 7.12 -7.80 19.14
CA ALA A 97 6.30 -8.71 18.35
C ALA A 97 5.71 -8.02 17.11
N ILE A 98 5.27 -6.77 17.23
CA ILE A 98 4.78 -5.98 16.08
C ILE A 98 5.86 -5.79 14.99
N CYS A 99 7.13 -5.63 15.37
CA CYS A 99 8.25 -5.48 14.43
C CYS A 99 8.74 -6.80 13.83
N ARG A 100 8.48 -7.94 14.51
CA ARG A 100 8.75 -9.28 13.97
C ARG A 100 7.66 -9.70 12.99
N ARG A 101 6.41 -9.29 13.24
CA ARG A 101 5.25 -9.58 12.39
C ARG A 101 5.19 -8.70 11.14
N PHE A 102 5.74 -7.49 11.15
CA PHE A 102 5.67 -6.60 9.98
C PHE A 102 6.28 -7.25 8.71
N PRO A 103 5.59 -7.22 7.55
CA PRO A 103 4.41 -6.41 7.19
C PRO A 103 3.09 -7.21 7.23
N LEU A 104 3.04 -8.33 7.95
CA LEU A 104 1.86 -9.17 8.01
C LEU A 104 0.67 -8.44 8.61
N ALA A 105 -0.49 -8.73 8.04
CA ALA A 105 -1.77 -8.30 8.53
C ALA A 105 -2.75 -9.46 8.41
N ALA A 106 -3.68 -9.52 9.35
CA ALA A 106 -4.84 -10.38 9.22
C ALA A 106 -6.11 -9.61 9.57
N VAL A 107 -7.20 -10.00 8.93
CA VAL A 107 -8.52 -9.42 9.12
C VAL A 107 -9.57 -10.52 9.19
N THR A 108 -10.59 -10.34 10.01
CA THR A 108 -11.78 -11.19 9.94
C THR A 108 -12.72 -10.63 8.87
N ALA A 109 -13.08 -11.46 7.90
CA ALA A 109 -13.98 -11.12 6.81
C ALA A 109 -14.99 -12.26 6.63
N GLU A 110 -16.29 -11.95 6.68
CA GLU A 110 -17.37 -12.95 6.58
C GLU A 110 -17.27 -14.09 7.60
N GLY A 111 -16.66 -13.84 8.77
CA GLY A 111 -16.42 -14.85 9.81
C GLY A 111 -15.16 -15.69 9.60
N GLU A 112 -14.42 -15.47 8.51
CA GLU A 112 -13.16 -16.15 8.21
C GLU A 112 -11.96 -15.23 8.50
N LEU A 113 -10.87 -15.83 8.97
CA LEU A 113 -9.61 -15.12 9.10
C LEU A 113 -8.92 -15.09 7.73
N ARG A 114 -8.58 -13.88 7.26
CA ARG A 114 -7.79 -13.65 6.05
C ARG A 114 -6.45 -13.07 6.41
N GLU A 115 -5.40 -13.68 5.90
CA GLU A 115 -4.02 -13.27 6.16
C GLU A 115 -3.38 -12.73 4.88
N GLY A 116 -2.51 -11.74 5.03
CA GLY A 116 -1.80 -11.14 3.92
C GLY A 116 -0.58 -10.34 4.35
N ILE A 117 0.15 -9.85 3.37
CA ILE A 117 1.29 -8.95 3.58
C ILE A 117 0.89 -7.56 3.13
N ARG A 118 1.04 -6.54 3.98
CA ARG A 118 0.89 -5.13 3.60
C ARG A 118 1.92 -4.79 2.52
N PRO A 119 1.50 -4.56 1.26
CA PRO A 119 2.44 -4.50 0.15
C PRO A 119 3.13 -3.15 0.00
N LEU A 120 2.78 -2.21 0.88
CA LEU A 120 3.36 -0.88 0.94
C LEU A 120 4.62 -0.83 1.82
N SER A 121 5.29 -1.98 2.01
CA SER A 121 6.62 -2.08 2.59
C SER A 121 7.68 -1.91 1.50
N TYR A 122 8.60 -0.97 1.67
CA TYR A 122 9.69 -0.77 0.70
C TYR A 122 10.62 -1.99 0.56
N GLY A 123 10.65 -2.89 1.54
CA GLY A 123 11.46 -4.12 1.48
C GLY A 123 10.75 -5.30 0.78
N LEU A 124 9.44 -5.18 0.51
CA LEU A 124 8.66 -6.31 0.00
C LEU A 124 9.06 -6.71 -1.42
N ALA A 125 9.28 -5.74 -2.31
CA ALA A 125 9.57 -6.03 -3.71
C ALA A 125 10.79 -6.95 -3.90
N GLY A 126 11.78 -6.85 -3.02
CA GLY A 126 12.96 -7.72 -3.02
C GLY A 126 12.75 -9.11 -2.39
N SER A 127 11.63 -9.35 -1.69
CA SER A 127 11.44 -10.56 -0.89
C SER A 127 10.11 -11.31 -1.13
N TYR A 128 9.12 -10.71 -1.79
CA TYR A 128 7.79 -11.35 -1.94
C TYR A 128 7.80 -12.67 -2.73
N GLN A 129 8.82 -12.90 -3.57
CA GLN A 129 9.02 -14.16 -4.30
C GLN A 129 10.17 -15.01 -3.73
N ALA A 130 11.25 -14.35 -3.35
CA ALA A 130 12.52 -15.00 -2.99
C ALA A 130 12.77 -15.11 -1.49
N GLY A 131 11.97 -14.43 -0.67
CA GLY A 131 12.15 -14.40 0.77
C GLY A 131 11.71 -15.69 1.46
N SER A 132 11.97 -15.73 2.76
CA SER A 132 11.54 -16.83 3.63
C SER A 132 10.01 -16.93 3.65
N PRO A 133 9.44 -18.16 3.63
CA PRO A 133 8.03 -18.36 3.96
C PRO A 133 7.73 -17.75 5.31
N VAL A 134 6.62 -17.04 5.38
CA VAL A 134 6.13 -16.49 6.62
C VAL A 134 5.44 -17.59 7.42
N ASP A 135 5.81 -17.71 8.68
CA ASP A 135 5.11 -18.55 9.64
C ASP A 135 3.85 -17.82 10.16
N LEU A 136 2.71 -18.17 9.58
CA LEU A 136 1.40 -17.59 9.93
C LEU A 136 0.91 -18.07 11.31
N ASP A 137 1.31 -19.27 11.74
CA ASP A 137 0.96 -19.82 13.06
C ASP A 137 1.73 -19.10 14.20
N SER A 138 2.94 -18.60 13.92
CA SER A 138 3.72 -17.78 14.86
C SER A 138 3.17 -16.36 15.05
N VAL A 139 2.29 -15.93 14.15
CA VAL A 139 1.53 -14.72 14.35
C VAL A 139 0.53 -15.08 15.43
N GLU A 140 0.89 -14.82 16.71
CA GLU A 140 -0.11 -14.58 17.73
C GLU A 140 -0.97 -13.41 17.20
N LEU A 141 -1.98 -13.76 16.42
CA LEU A 141 -3.16 -12.99 16.15
C LEU A 141 -3.88 -12.97 17.48
N ARG A 142 -3.29 -12.24 18.42
CA ARG A 142 -3.93 -11.92 19.68
C ARG A 142 -5.33 -11.44 19.34
N ASP A 143 -6.23 -11.66 20.29
CA ASP A 143 -7.56 -11.09 20.41
C ASP A 143 -7.59 -9.53 20.33
N ASP A 144 -6.64 -8.90 19.65
CA ASP A 144 -6.71 -7.60 18.99
C ASP A 144 -7.80 -7.63 17.88
N ARG A 145 -8.99 -8.13 18.21
CA ARG A 145 -10.27 -8.10 17.47
C ARG A 145 -10.74 -6.66 17.16
N ARG A 146 -9.85 -5.68 17.24
CA ARG A 146 -10.11 -4.25 17.39
C ARG A 146 -9.13 -3.36 16.60
N ALA A 147 -7.83 -3.66 16.56
CA ALA A 147 -6.85 -2.73 16.00
C ALA A 147 -6.74 -2.62 14.45
N ALA A 148 -7.48 -3.39 13.66
CA ALA A 148 -7.54 -3.21 12.20
C ALA A 148 -8.90 -3.53 11.59
N VAL A 149 -9.96 -3.56 12.39
CA VAL A 149 -11.26 -3.34 11.77
C VAL A 149 -11.22 -1.86 11.37
N ILE A 150 -11.26 -1.60 10.07
CA ILE A 150 -11.91 -0.41 9.56
C ILE A 150 -13.39 -0.54 9.97
N SER A 151 -13.70 -0.53 11.28
CA SER A 151 -15.05 -0.43 11.86
C SER A 151 -15.38 1.03 12.14
N ALA A 152 -14.41 1.93 11.96
CA ALA A 152 -14.66 3.36 12.03
C ALA A 152 -15.14 3.96 10.70
N ARG A 153 -15.69 3.13 9.81
CA ARG A 153 -16.77 3.60 8.96
C ARG A 153 -18.02 2.92 9.43
N PHE A 154 -18.86 3.76 10.05
CA PHE A 154 -20.31 3.76 10.15
C PHE A 154 -20.95 2.43 9.80
N GLU A 155 -21.84 1.91 10.65
CA GLU A 155 -22.85 0.94 10.27
C GLU A 155 -23.31 1.23 8.84
N LEU A 156 -22.68 0.58 7.86
CA LEU A 156 -22.93 0.88 6.47
C LEU A 156 -24.31 0.31 6.22
N GLU A 157 -25.06 0.98 5.36
CA GLU A 157 -26.31 0.39 4.88
C GLU A 157 -25.99 -1.03 4.36
N PRO A 158 -26.73 -2.07 4.78
CA PRO A 158 -26.42 -3.46 4.44
C PRO A 158 -26.20 -3.69 2.94
N GLU A 159 -26.90 -2.95 2.10
CA GLU A 159 -26.75 -2.97 0.64
C GLU A 159 -25.35 -2.53 0.18
N LEU A 160 -24.83 -1.44 0.74
CA LEU A 160 -23.48 -0.94 0.43
C LEU A 160 -22.42 -1.91 0.93
N GLN A 161 -22.59 -2.48 2.13
CA GLN A 161 -21.69 -3.50 2.64
C GLN A 161 -21.66 -4.72 1.72
N GLN A 162 -22.83 -5.20 1.30
CA GLN A 162 -22.94 -6.34 0.38
C GLN A 162 -22.29 -6.04 -0.98
N ALA A 163 -22.46 -4.82 -1.51
CA ALA A 163 -21.82 -4.40 -2.75
C ALA A 163 -20.29 -4.36 -2.65
N LEU A 164 -19.72 -3.90 -1.52
CA LEU A 164 -18.28 -3.92 -1.28
C LEU A 164 -17.74 -5.36 -1.22
N ILE A 165 -18.43 -6.26 -0.51
CA ILE A 165 -18.07 -7.68 -0.43
C ILE A 165 -18.04 -8.34 -1.81
N GLU A 166 -19.03 -8.05 -2.66
CA GLU A 166 -19.05 -8.60 -4.02
C GLU A 166 -17.88 -8.07 -4.86
N GLN A 167 -17.56 -6.78 -4.78
CA GLN A 167 -16.39 -6.21 -5.46
C GLN A 167 -15.08 -6.85 -4.97
N GLU A 168 -14.92 -7.10 -3.67
CA GLU A 168 -13.76 -7.81 -3.15
C GLU A 168 -13.65 -9.22 -3.75
N ARG A 169 -14.75 -9.96 -3.79
CA ARG A 169 -14.80 -11.32 -4.34
C ARG A 169 -14.38 -11.36 -5.81
N GLU A 170 -14.93 -10.47 -6.63
CA GLU A 170 -14.55 -10.34 -8.03
C GLU A 170 -13.05 -10.04 -8.20
N LEU A 171 -12.54 -9.05 -7.45
CA LEU A 171 -11.13 -8.66 -7.52
C LEU A 171 -10.20 -9.79 -7.07
N MET A 172 -10.55 -10.52 -6.01
CA MET A 172 -9.80 -11.69 -5.55
C MET A 172 -9.84 -12.86 -6.55
N ALA A 173 -10.85 -12.92 -7.42
CA ALA A 173 -10.91 -13.88 -8.52
C ALA A 173 -10.04 -13.43 -9.71
N TRP A 174 -10.04 -12.14 -10.05
CA TRP A 174 -9.34 -11.61 -11.23
C TRP A 174 -7.83 -11.47 -11.04
N LEU A 175 -7.40 -10.82 -9.94
CA LEU A 175 -6.01 -10.43 -9.74
C LEU A 175 -4.99 -11.60 -9.77
N PRO A 176 -5.33 -12.83 -9.34
CA PRO A 176 -4.44 -13.99 -9.48
C PRO A 176 -4.32 -14.54 -10.91
N GLU A 177 -5.15 -14.11 -11.88
CA GLU A 177 -5.15 -14.65 -13.24
C GLU A 177 -3.78 -14.39 -13.93
N PRO A 178 -3.03 -15.43 -14.35
CA PRO A 178 -1.67 -15.27 -14.87
C PRO A 178 -1.54 -14.38 -16.13
N LYS A 179 -2.63 -14.26 -16.89
CA LYS A 179 -2.69 -13.52 -18.15
C LYS A 179 -3.41 -12.19 -18.03
N LEU A 180 -3.85 -11.78 -16.82
CA LEU A 180 -4.47 -10.48 -16.63
C LEU A 180 -3.46 -9.40 -16.99
N SER A 181 -3.77 -8.65 -18.04
CA SER A 181 -2.98 -7.51 -18.48
C SER A 181 -3.40 -6.27 -17.68
N PHE A 182 -2.56 -5.25 -17.66
CA PHE A 182 -2.93 -4.00 -16.99
C PHE A 182 -4.14 -3.34 -17.66
N ALA A 183 -4.19 -3.34 -19.00
CA ALA A 183 -5.31 -2.80 -19.75
C ALA A 183 -6.61 -3.57 -19.46
N GLU A 184 -6.54 -4.91 -19.43
CA GLU A 184 -7.69 -5.75 -19.10
C GLU A 184 -8.18 -5.51 -17.66
N LEU A 185 -7.27 -5.32 -16.69
CA LEU A 185 -7.66 -4.94 -15.33
C LEU A 185 -8.46 -3.63 -15.33
N LEU A 186 -8.00 -2.59 -16.03
CA LEU A 186 -8.71 -1.31 -16.11
C LEU A 186 -10.11 -1.46 -16.73
N SER A 187 -10.24 -2.25 -17.79
CA SER A 187 -11.54 -2.52 -18.43
C SER A 187 -12.51 -3.25 -17.50
N ARG A 188 -12.03 -4.27 -16.77
CA ARG A 188 -12.87 -4.98 -15.79
C ARG A 188 -13.31 -4.10 -14.63
N LEU A 189 -12.41 -3.24 -14.12
CA LEU A 189 -12.76 -2.27 -13.07
C LEU A 189 -13.90 -1.34 -13.51
N ALA A 190 -13.92 -0.95 -14.78
CA ALA A 190 -14.98 -0.14 -15.36
C ALA A 190 -16.29 -0.89 -15.65
N GLY A 191 -16.32 -2.22 -15.46
CA GLY A 191 -17.44 -3.06 -15.86
C GLY A 191 -17.62 -3.13 -17.38
N ALA A 192 -16.57 -2.86 -18.14
CA ALA A 192 -16.58 -3.05 -19.59
C ALA A 192 -16.39 -4.53 -19.92
N ALA A 193 -16.93 -4.97 -21.07
CA ALA A 193 -16.62 -6.29 -21.59
C ALA A 193 -15.10 -6.47 -21.73
N PRO A 194 -14.56 -7.70 -21.53
CA PRO A 194 -13.17 -8.00 -21.83
C PRO A 194 -12.84 -7.51 -23.23
N THR A 195 -11.89 -6.62 -23.34
CA THR A 195 -11.65 -5.91 -24.60
C THR A 195 -10.23 -6.16 -25.08
N THR A 196 -10.10 -6.38 -26.39
CA THR A 196 -8.78 -6.33 -27.04
C THR A 196 -8.29 -4.89 -27.20
N GLN A 197 -9.14 -3.90 -26.90
CA GLN A 197 -8.80 -2.48 -26.96
C GLN A 197 -7.85 -2.13 -25.82
N ARG A 198 -6.62 -1.83 -26.21
CA ARG A 198 -5.53 -1.47 -25.30
C ARG A 198 -5.28 0.04 -25.30
N VAL A 199 -6.28 0.85 -25.65
CA VAL A 199 -6.18 2.32 -25.71
C VAL A 199 -7.25 2.91 -24.80
N LEU A 200 -6.85 3.79 -23.88
CA LEU A 200 -7.78 4.49 -23.00
C LEU A 200 -8.35 5.74 -23.70
N PRO A 201 -9.63 6.12 -23.48
CA PRO A 201 -10.24 7.27 -24.13
C PRO A 201 -9.55 8.58 -23.73
N PRO A 202 -9.29 9.52 -24.66
CA PRO A 202 -8.67 10.81 -24.34
C PRO A 202 -9.44 11.63 -23.29
N LEU A 203 -10.78 11.61 -23.34
CA LEU A 203 -11.61 12.29 -22.34
C LEU A 203 -11.41 11.70 -20.94
N PHE A 204 -11.35 10.37 -20.85
CA PHE A 204 -11.08 9.67 -19.59
C PHE A 204 -9.71 10.06 -19.01
N LEU A 205 -8.67 10.07 -19.85
CA LEU A 205 -7.32 10.49 -19.43
C LEU A 205 -7.29 11.95 -18.98
N SER A 206 -8.01 12.83 -19.67
CA SER A 206 -8.14 14.25 -19.31
C SER A 206 -8.82 14.42 -17.94
N ASP A 207 -9.90 13.69 -17.68
CA ASP A 207 -10.61 13.77 -16.40
C ASP A 207 -9.79 13.19 -15.25
N VAL A 208 -9.09 12.07 -15.46
CA VAL A 208 -8.11 11.53 -14.51
C VAL A 208 -7.03 12.56 -14.23
N ALA A 209 -6.45 13.17 -15.27
CA ALA A 209 -5.39 14.17 -15.11
C ALA A 209 -5.85 15.38 -14.30
N LYS A 210 -7.05 15.90 -14.60
CA LYS A 210 -7.68 17.00 -13.88
C LYS A 210 -7.84 16.68 -12.39
N ARG A 211 -8.25 15.46 -12.04
CA ARG A 211 -8.40 15.03 -10.64
C ARG A 211 -7.06 14.94 -9.93
N LEU A 212 -6.08 14.30 -10.56
CA LEU A 212 -4.74 14.14 -9.99
C LEU A 212 -3.99 15.48 -9.85
N SER A 213 -4.39 16.53 -10.58
CA SER A 213 -3.80 17.87 -10.44
C SER A 213 -3.96 18.50 -9.05
N VAL A 214 -4.89 18.00 -8.21
CA VAL A 214 -5.09 18.49 -6.84
C VAL A 214 -4.15 17.85 -5.82
N LEU A 215 -3.50 16.73 -6.16
CA LEU A 215 -2.62 15.99 -5.24
C LEU A 215 -1.54 16.86 -4.59
N PRO A 216 -0.85 17.75 -5.32
CA PRO A 216 0.16 18.63 -4.72
C PRO A 216 -0.42 19.55 -3.64
N LYS A 217 -1.70 19.92 -3.73
CA LYS A 217 -2.38 20.80 -2.77
C LYS A 217 -2.86 20.07 -1.51
N LEU A 218 -3.22 18.79 -1.64
CA LEU A 218 -3.64 17.95 -0.52
C LEU A 218 -2.48 17.61 0.43
N TRP A 219 -1.25 17.76 -0.05
CA TRP A 219 -0.06 17.45 0.70
C TRP A 219 0.45 18.66 1.51
N LYS A 220 0.32 18.57 2.83
CA LYS A 220 1.10 19.40 3.76
C LYS A 220 2.30 18.59 4.21
N ARG A 221 3.52 19.06 3.87
CA ARG A 221 4.82 18.40 4.08
C ARG A 221 4.90 17.65 5.42
N PRO A 222 5.01 16.30 5.44
CA PRO A 222 5.62 15.59 6.54
C PRO A 222 7.13 15.79 6.46
N GLN A 223 7.79 15.95 7.61
CA GLN A 223 9.17 16.41 7.72
C GLN A 223 10.25 15.44 7.18
N ASN A 224 9.90 14.23 6.70
CA ASN A 224 10.85 13.12 6.59
C ASN A 224 10.89 12.33 5.27
N THR A 225 10.14 12.72 4.23
CA THR A 225 10.03 11.95 2.96
C THR A 225 10.45 12.75 1.72
N GLU A 226 11.23 13.81 1.89
CA GLU A 226 11.38 14.90 0.92
C GLU A 226 11.87 14.42 -0.47
N SER A 227 12.92 13.61 -0.57
CA SER A 227 13.51 13.27 -1.88
C SER A 227 12.71 12.27 -2.71
N GLN A 228 12.16 11.21 -2.11
CA GLN A 228 11.42 10.17 -2.84
C GLN A 228 10.07 10.70 -3.34
N PHE A 229 9.42 11.54 -2.54
CA PHE A 229 8.14 12.12 -2.91
C PHE A 229 8.30 13.23 -3.95
N GLU A 230 9.35 14.04 -3.89
CA GLU A 230 9.65 15.03 -4.93
C GLU A 230 9.87 14.36 -6.29
N ALA A 231 10.63 13.26 -6.34
CA ALA A 231 10.79 12.47 -7.54
C ALA A 231 9.43 11.95 -8.05
N LEU A 232 8.62 11.36 -7.18
CA LEU A 232 7.27 10.88 -7.54
C LEU A 232 6.37 12.02 -8.05
N LEU A 233 6.41 13.20 -7.44
CA LEU A 233 5.64 14.36 -7.89
C LEU A 233 6.12 14.84 -9.27
N GLN A 234 7.43 14.87 -9.52
CA GLN A 234 7.97 15.20 -10.84
C GLN A 234 7.51 14.20 -11.89
N ASP A 235 7.57 12.90 -11.58
CA ASP A 235 7.07 11.83 -12.45
C ASP A 235 5.55 11.95 -12.67
N LEU A 236 4.79 12.28 -11.62
CA LEU A 236 3.37 12.55 -11.72
C LEU A 236 3.10 13.75 -12.63
N TYR A 237 3.78 14.88 -12.44
CA TYR A 237 3.61 16.05 -13.32
C TYR A 237 3.97 15.73 -14.77
N ALA A 238 5.05 14.98 -14.99
CA ALA A 238 5.45 14.54 -16.33
C ALA A 238 4.38 13.62 -16.95
N LEU A 239 3.84 12.68 -16.17
CA LEU A 239 2.72 11.83 -16.59
C LEU A 239 1.49 12.68 -16.92
N LEU A 240 1.08 13.58 -16.03
CA LEU A 240 -0.10 14.44 -16.20
C LEU A 240 0.03 15.33 -17.44
N ALA A 241 1.23 15.85 -17.72
CA ALA A 241 1.51 16.63 -18.92
C ALA A 241 1.48 15.77 -20.19
N ALA A 242 1.86 14.50 -20.09
CA ALA A 242 1.83 13.54 -21.19
C ALA A 242 0.45 12.90 -21.42
N LEU A 243 -0.42 12.81 -20.40
CA LEU A 243 -1.73 12.15 -20.47
C LEU A 243 -2.63 12.66 -21.62
N PRO A 244 -2.74 13.98 -21.89
CA PRO A 244 -3.55 14.49 -22.99
C PRO A 244 -2.96 14.20 -24.38
N SER A 245 -1.62 14.06 -24.47
CA SER A 245 -0.89 13.75 -25.71
C SER A 245 -0.57 12.26 -25.84
N TRP A 246 -1.02 11.43 -24.88
CA TRP A 246 -0.89 9.98 -24.82
C TRP A 246 -1.81 9.30 -25.84
N ALA A 247 -1.62 9.63 -27.12
CA ALA A 247 -1.98 8.79 -28.26
C ALA A 247 -1.10 7.53 -28.31
N LEU A 248 -0.74 6.97 -27.14
CA LEU A 248 0.23 5.92 -27.05
C LEU A 248 -0.38 4.58 -27.40
N ALA A 249 0.39 3.87 -28.20
CA ALA A 249 0.11 2.50 -28.56
C ALA A 249 -0.17 1.67 -27.28
N PRO A 250 -1.04 0.68 -27.41
CA PRO A 250 -1.24 -0.40 -26.45
C PRO A 250 -0.07 -0.86 -25.58
N SER A 251 1.14 -0.85 -26.13
CA SER A 251 2.39 -1.25 -25.48
C SER A 251 2.77 -0.44 -24.24
N HIS A 252 2.26 0.79 -24.09
CA HIS A 252 2.61 1.66 -22.96
C HIS A 252 1.75 1.45 -21.72
N LEU A 253 0.57 0.83 -21.88
CA LEU A 253 -0.23 0.35 -20.76
C LEU A 253 0.33 -0.96 -20.21
N GLU A 254 1.02 -1.76 -21.04
CA GLU A 254 1.52 -3.06 -20.64
C GLU A 254 2.82 -2.97 -19.84
N LEU A 255 2.77 -3.35 -18.57
CA LEU A 255 3.92 -3.42 -17.69
C LEU A 255 4.81 -4.62 -18.04
N PRO A 256 6.15 -4.51 -17.90
CA PRO A 256 7.04 -5.66 -17.88
C PRO A 256 6.52 -6.74 -16.92
N GLU A 257 6.78 -8.01 -17.22
CA GLU A 257 6.18 -9.15 -16.50
C GLU A 257 6.43 -9.07 -14.98
N ALA A 258 7.64 -8.74 -14.54
CA ALA A 258 7.98 -8.61 -13.14
C ALA A 258 7.22 -7.48 -12.43
N GLN A 259 7.10 -6.30 -13.08
CA GLN A 259 6.36 -5.15 -12.56
C GLN A 259 4.86 -5.43 -12.49
N ARG A 260 4.31 -6.07 -13.53
CA ARG A 260 2.92 -6.53 -13.58
C ARG A 260 2.64 -7.51 -12.45
N HIS A 261 3.51 -8.50 -12.27
CA HIS A 261 3.35 -9.51 -11.23
C HIS A 261 3.40 -8.87 -9.83
N TYR A 262 4.33 -7.95 -9.58
CA TYR A 262 4.40 -7.21 -8.32
C TYR A 262 3.16 -6.34 -8.08
N LEU A 263 2.65 -5.66 -9.11
CA LEU A 263 1.41 -4.89 -9.03
C LEU A 263 0.21 -5.77 -8.66
N MET A 264 -0.02 -6.86 -9.40
CA MET A 264 -1.17 -7.75 -9.16
C MET A 264 -1.09 -8.40 -7.79
N PHE A 265 0.09 -8.84 -7.38
CA PHE A 265 0.35 -9.32 -6.02
C PHE A 265 -0.04 -8.25 -4.99
N SER A 266 0.44 -7.01 -5.17
CA SER A 266 0.19 -5.91 -4.23
C SER A 266 -1.29 -5.55 -4.14
N LEU A 267 -2.00 -5.44 -5.27
CA LEU A 267 -3.44 -5.17 -5.28
C LEU A 267 -4.21 -6.31 -4.60
N LEU A 268 -3.85 -7.56 -4.86
CA LEU A 268 -4.48 -8.73 -4.26
C LEU A 268 -4.33 -8.70 -2.73
N GLN A 269 -3.13 -8.41 -2.23
CA GLN A 269 -2.90 -8.34 -0.79
C GLN A 269 -3.70 -7.20 -0.14
N LEU A 270 -3.76 -6.01 -0.74
CA LEU A 270 -4.54 -4.88 -0.22
C LEU A 270 -6.04 -5.17 -0.16
N VAL A 271 -6.60 -5.84 -1.18
CA VAL A 271 -7.99 -6.29 -1.18
C VAL A 271 -8.20 -7.36 -0.12
N ARG A 272 -7.32 -8.37 -0.05
CA ARG A 272 -7.43 -9.49 0.89
C ARG A 272 -7.44 -9.05 2.34
N ILE A 273 -6.58 -8.11 2.71
CA ILE A 273 -6.48 -7.56 4.08
C ILE A 273 -7.39 -6.35 4.30
N ARG A 274 -8.30 -6.06 3.35
CA ARG A 274 -9.30 -4.99 3.44
C ARG A 274 -8.74 -3.59 3.66
N ASP A 275 -7.49 -3.32 3.26
CA ASP A 275 -6.83 -2.03 3.50
C ASP A 275 -7.47 -0.88 2.70
N LEU A 276 -8.37 -1.21 1.77
CA LEU A 276 -9.01 -0.30 0.82
C LEU A 276 -10.45 0.08 1.18
N LEU A 277 -11.02 -0.44 2.27
CA LEU A 277 -12.43 -0.19 2.64
C LEU A 277 -12.74 1.23 3.11
N HIS A 278 -11.71 2.07 3.26
CA HIS A 278 -11.89 3.50 3.47
C HIS A 278 -12.18 4.27 2.17
N TYR A 279 -12.35 3.59 1.04
CA TYR A 279 -12.89 4.15 -0.19
C TYR A 279 -14.38 3.85 -0.33
N PRO A 280 -15.16 4.68 -1.03
CA PRO A 280 -16.57 4.41 -1.31
C PRO A 280 -16.79 3.16 -2.17
N SER A 281 -15.75 2.68 -2.88
CA SER A 281 -15.74 1.37 -3.53
C SER A 281 -14.33 0.80 -3.60
N VAL A 282 -14.23 -0.54 -3.56
CA VAL A 282 -12.94 -1.25 -3.65
C VAL A 282 -12.35 -1.13 -5.05
N ARG A 283 -13.20 -1.17 -6.10
CA ARG A 283 -12.76 -0.96 -7.49
C ARG A 283 -12.13 0.41 -7.69
N ILE A 284 -12.66 1.46 -7.07
CA ILE A 284 -12.07 2.82 -7.10
C ILE A 284 -10.67 2.81 -6.50
N ALA A 285 -10.53 2.17 -5.34
CA ALA A 285 -9.25 2.11 -4.65
C ALA A 285 -8.21 1.37 -5.48
N VAL A 286 -8.59 0.21 -6.04
CA VAL A 286 -7.73 -0.58 -6.93
C VAL A 286 -7.39 0.20 -8.20
N PHE A 287 -8.35 0.93 -8.78
CA PHE A 287 -8.13 1.77 -9.94
C PHE A 287 -7.09 2.88 -9.66
N GLY A 288 -7.25 3.62 -8.57
CA GLY A 288 -6.30 4.68 -8.21
C GLY A 288 -4.90 4.15 -7.87
N LEU A 289 -4.80 2.98 -7.26
CA LEU A 289 -3.52 2.29 -7.06
C LEU A 289 -2.91 1.81 -8.39
N ALA A 290 -3.72 1.28 -9.30
CA ALA A 290 -3.28 0.85 -10.63
C ALA A 290 -2.76 2.04 -11.45
N LEU A 291 -3.38 3.22 -11.37
CA LEU A 291 -2.83 4.46 -11.96
C LEU A 291 -1.45 4.81 -11.39
N GLY A 292 -1.23 4.54 -10.10
CA GLY A 292 0.08 4.65 -9.47
C GLY A 292 1.17 3.81 -10.11
N ALA A 293 0.83 2.65 -10.68
CA ALA A 293 1.78 1.84 -11.43
C ALA A 293 2.23 2.53 -12.72
N LEU A 294 1.34 3.28 -13.39
CA LEU A 294 1.71 4.09 -14.56
C LEU A 294 2.64 5.24 -14.16
N VAL A 295 2.36 5.90 -13.03
CA VAL A 295 3.26 6.93 -12.47
C VAL A 295 4.62 6.31 -12.12
N ALA A 296 4.62 5.15 -11.47
CA ALA A 296 5.83 4.46 -11.02
C ALA A 296 6.70 3.96 -12.17
N ARG A 297 6.07 3.54 -13.27
CA ARG A 297 6.76 3.23 -14.53
C ARG A 297 7.48 4.47 -15.08
N GLY A 298 6.90 5.64 -14.90
CA GLY A 298 7.41 6.90 -15.45
C GLY A 298 7.11 7.04 -16.94
N ALA A 299 7.69 8.08 -17.56
CA ALA A 299 7.56 8.32 -19.00
C ALA A 299 8.13 7.14 -19.82
N PRO A 300 7.60 6.84 -21.03
CA PRO A 300 8.04 5.74 -21.87
C PRO A 300 9.56 5.67 -22.13
N ASP A 301 10.19 6.84 -22.21
CA ASP A 301 11.62 6.99 -22.51
C ASP A 301 12.50 7.05 -21.26
N SER A 302 11.90 6.95 -20.06
CA SER A 302 12.61 6.92 -18.80
C SER A 302 12.84 5.46 -18.38
N PRO A 303 14.08 4.97 -18.30
CA PRO A 303 14.34 3.61 -17.86
C PRO A 303 13.91 3.44 -16.40
N SER A 304 12.90 2.59 -16.16
CA SER A 304 12.46 2.21 -14.81
C SER A 304 12.84 0.76 -14.54
N THR A 305 13.77 0.56 -13.61
CA THR A 305 14.12 -0.77 -13.10
C THR A 305 13.01 -1.30 -12.20
N ASP A 306 12.92 -2.61 -12.01
CA ASP A 306 11.90 -3.21 -11.13
C ASP A 306 11.98 -2.68 -9.69
N ALA A 307 13.19 -2.41 -9.20
CA ALA A 307 13.41 -1.81 -7.88
C ALA A 307 12.89 -0.37 -7.80
N LEU A 308 13.17 0.46 -8.82
CA LEU A 308 12.70 1.84 -8.86
C LEU A 308 11.17 1.91 -9.05
N PHE A 309 10.62 1.06 -9.90
CA PHE A 309 9.17 0.89 -10.07
C PHE A 309 8.52 0.55 -8.72
N ALA A 310 9.03 -0.47 -8.03
CA ALA A 310 8.44 -0.89 -6.77
C ALA A 310 8.56 0.19 -5.69
N GLU A 311 9.69 0.89 -5.62
CA GLU A 311 9.88 2.04 -4.73
C GLU A 311 8.82 3.12 -4.98
N ARG A 312 8.69 3.59 -6.23
CA ARG A 312 7.70 4.61 -6.60
C ARG A 312 6.27 4.13 -6.37
N PHE A 313 5.96 2.88 -6.68
CA PHE A 313 4.63 2.31 -6.46
C PHE A 313 4.30 2.23 -4.97
N VAL A 314 5.26 1.86 -4.11
CA VAL A 314 5.07 1.87 -2.65
C VAL A 314 4.87 3.30 -2.15
N THR A 315 5.65 4.28 -2.62
CA THR A 315 5.46 5.70 -2.26
C THR A 315 4.07 6.18 -2.67
N TRP A 316 3.64 5.87 -3.91
CA TRP A 316 2.29 6.17 -4.38
C TRP A 316 1.23 5.49 -3.52
N GLY A 317 1.37 4.19 -3.27
CA GLY A 317 0.37 3.43 -2.54
C GLY A 317 0.21 3.92 -1.11
N ARG A 318 1.30 4.27 -0.42
CA ARG A 318 1.23 4.89 0.91
C ARG A 318 0.48 6.20 0.90
N PHE A 319 0.82 7.06 -0.07
CA PHE A 319 0.12 8.31 -0.27
C PHE A 319 -1.36 8.06 -0.54
N PHE A 320 -1.68 7.10 -1.42
CA PHE A 320 -3.03 6.73 -1.80
C PHE A 320 -3.83 6.15 -0.64
N THR A 321 -3.22 5.43 0.31
CA THR A 321 -3.94 4.90 1.48
C THR A 321 -4.20 5.95 2.57
N GLU A 322 -3.72 7.18 2.42
CA GLU A 322 -4.06 8.27 3.35
C GLU A 322 -5.55 8.67 3.18
N ARG A 323 -6.30 8.79 4.29
CA ARG A 323 -7.74 9.12 4.26
C ARG A 323 -8.09 10.38 3.45
N LYS A 324 -7.16 11.32 3.32
CA LYS A 324 -7.34 12.56 2.53
C LYS A 324 -7.50 12.29 1.03
N MET A 325 -7.01 11.16 0.54
CA MET A 325 -7.08 10.78 -0.88
C MET A 325 -8.47 10.43 -1.35
N VAL A 326 -9.38 10.12 -0.42
CA VAL A 326 -10.81 10.00 -0.74
C VAL A 326 -11.32 11.28 -1.41
N SER A 327 -10.76 12.46 -1.13
CA SER A 327 -11.18 13.71 -1.79
C SER A 327 -10.84 13.81 -3.29
N VAL A 328 -9.92 12.98 -3.79
CA VAL A 328 -9.58 12.91 -5.23
C VAL A 328 -10.69 12.21 -6.01
N PHE A 329 -11.34 11.26 -5.35
CA PHE A 329 -12.43 10.43 -5.85
C PHE A 329 -13.56 10.43 -4.81
N PRO A 330 -14.21 11.59 -4.61
CA PRO A 330 -15.03 11.88 -3.43
C PRO A 330 -16.32 11.08 -3.33
N ASP A 331 -16.89 10.68 -4.47
CA ASP A 331 -18.18 10.00 -4.54
C ASP A 331 -18.23 8.99 -5.70
N TYR A 332 -19.22 8.11 -5.63
CA TYR A 332 -19.44 7.04 -6.60
C TYR A 332 -19.85 7.58 -7.99
N GLU A 333 -20.72 8.60 -8.05
CA GLU A 333 -21.23 9.18 -9.31
C GLU A 333 -20.10 9.74 -10.18
N THR A 334 -19.18 10.44 -9.54
CA THR A 334 -17.96 11.00 -10.13
C THR A 334 -17.14 9.95 -10.88
N LEU A 335 -17.07 8.73 -10.33
CA LEU A 335 -16.30 7.63 -10.91
C LEU A 335 -17.11 6.82 -11.89
N GLU A 336 -18.42 6.71 -11.67
CA GLU A 336 -19.28 6.08 -12.64
C GLU A 336 -19.32 6.86 -13.95
N GLY A 337 -19.18 8.19 -13.90
CA GLY A 337 -18.92 8.99 -15.10
C GLY A 337 -17.61 8.63 -15.81
N LEU A 338 -16.52 8.35 -15.08
CA LEU A 338 -15.24 7.91 -15.66
C LEU A 338 -15.36 6.49 -16.25
N PHE A 339 -16.00 5.57 -15.55
CA PHE A 339 -16.20 4.20 -16.01
C PHE A 339 -17.19 4.11 -17.18
N GLN A 340 -18.20 4.97 -17.21
CA GLN A 340 -19.11 5.11 -18.35
C GLN A 340 -18.34 5.46 -19.62
N GLN A 341 -17.41 6.42 -19.57
CA GLN A 341 -16.57 6.78 -20.71
C GLN A 341 -15.73 5.60 -21.21
N LEU A 342 -15.22 4.75 -20.30
CA LEU A 342 -14.51 3.53 -20.66
C LEU A 342 -15.44 2.52 -21.36
N ARG A 343 -16.64 2.28 -20.83
CA ARG A 343 -17.62 1.33 -21.42
C ARG A 343 -18.13 1.76 -22.80
N GLU A 344 -18.34 3.05 -23.01
CA GLU A 344 -18.80 3.59 -24.30
C GLU A 344 -17.72 3.46 -25.39
N SER A 345 -16.45 3.60 -25.00
CA SER A 345 -15.32 3.46 -25.92
C SER A 345 -15.08 2.02 -26.40
N THR A 346 -15.42 1.03 -25.58
CA THR A 346 -15.30 -0.39 -25.94
C THR A 346 -16.46 -0.86 -26.80
N SER A 347 -17.64 -0.26 -26.64
CA SER A 347 -18.85 -0.61 -27.41
C SER A 347 -18.86 -0.02 -28.82
N SER A 348 -18.07 1.02 -29.09
CA SER A 348 -17.99 1.70 -30.39
C SER A 348 -16.90 1.14 -31.32
N GLY A 349 -16.05 0.23 -30.82
CA GLY A 349 -14.94 -0.38 -31.55
C GLY A 349 -15.16 -1.83 -32.00
N SER A 350 -16.32 -2.40 -31.70
CA SER A 350 -16.80 -3.72 -32.18
C SER A 350 -17.79 -3.55 -33.33
#